data_AF-A0AAD9MUJ5-F1
#
_entry.id   AF-A0AAD9MUJ5-F1
#
_cell.length_a   1.000
_cell.length_b   1.000
_cell.length_c   1.000
_cell.angle_alpha   90.00
_cell.angle_beta   90.00
_cell.angle_gamma   90.00
#
_symmetry.space_group_name_H-M   'P 1'
#
loop_
_entity.id
_entity.type
_entity.pdbx_description
1 polymer ?
#
loop_
_entity_poly.entity_id
_entity_poly.type
_entity_poly.pdbx_seq_one_letter_code
_entity_poly.pdbx_strand_id
1 'polypeptide(L)'
;MSPLFYKLHQCIDPKDMVKLFAPLIHTMLLVWTHSKYYHQIDKYQNLLRLISNEVVHRAEAMVGEDVLHEPLDSYTKLKEALRVCAAFRGTYLDYRDKALDINEKNKQEHAEKL
;
A
#
# COMPACT_ATOMS: atom_id res chain seq x y z
N MET A 1 1.33 1.07 21.19
CA MET A 1 0.80 0.65 19.87
C MET A 1 1.98 0.36 18.95
N SER A 2 2.02 -0.79 18.27
CA SER A 2 3.08 -1.08 17.30
C SER A 2 2.87 -0.31 15.99
N PRO A 3 3.93 0.19 15.33
CA PRO A 3 3.84 0.89 14.04
C PRO A 3 3.16 0.03 12.95
N LEU A 4 2.41 0.67 12.04
CA LEU A 4 1.67 -0.04 10.98
C LEU A 4 2.57 -0.88 10.08
N PHE A 5 3.75 -0.37 9.73
CA PHE A 5 4.72 -1.12 8.92
C PHE A 5 5.21 -2.39 9.65
N TYR A 6 5.45 -2.30 10.96
CA TYR A 6 5.83 -3.47 11.75
C TYR A 6 4.71 -4.51 11.81
N LYS A 7 3.45 -4.06 11.92
CA LYS A 7 2.29 -4.96 11.83
C LYS A 7 2.20 -5.66 10.47
N LEU A 8 2.49 -4.96 9.37
CA LEU A 8 2.55 -5.54 8.04
C LEU A 8 3.63 -6.62 7.95
N HIS A 9 4.84 -6.31 8.44
CA HIS A 9 5.97 -7.23 8.41
C HIS A 9 5.72 -8.54 9.18
N GLN A 10 4.99 -8.45 10.30
CA GLN A 10 4.62 -9.61 11.11
C GLN A 10 3.33 -10.30 10.66
N CYS A 11 2.60 -9.74 9.70
CA CYS A 11 1.30 -10.27 9.31
C CYS A 11 1.47 -11.54 8.48
N ILE A 12 0.84 -12.62 8.93
CA ILE A 12 0.81 -13.92 8.23
C ILE A 12 -0.54 -14.11 7.55
N ASP A 13 -1.63 -13.72 8.22
CA ASP A 13 -2.97 -13.88 7.67
C ASP A 13 -3.26 -12.82 6.59
N PRO A 14 -3.63 -13.23 5.36
CA PRO A 14 -3.87 -12.29 4.27
C PRO A 14 -5.09 -11.38 4.48
N LYS A 15 -6.13 -11.82 5.20
CA LYS A 15 -7.30 -10.97 5.49
C LYS A 15 -6.92 -9.86 6.46
N ASP A 16 -6.09 -10.17 7.44
CA ASP A 16 -5.57 -9.16 8.37
C ASP A 16 -4.60 -8.20 7.67
N MET A 17 -3.81 -8.71 6.72
CA MET A 17 -2.91 -7.88 5.92
C MET A 17 -3.66 -6.83 5.11
N VAL A 18 -4.75 -7.21 4.45
CA VAL A 18 -5.58 -6.30 3.65
C VAL A 18 -6.15 -5.16 4.51
N LYS A 19 -6.50 -5.42 5.78
CA LYS A 19 -6.99 -4.38 6.71
C LYS A 19 -5.93 -3.31 7.02
N LEU A 20 -4.64 -3.60 6.82
CA LEU A 20 -3.54 -2.66 7.06
C LEU A 20 -3.32 -1.69 5.90
N PHE A 21 -3.80 -1.99 4.69
CA PHE A 21 -3.48 -1.19 3.51
C PHE A 21 -4.09 0.21 3.55
N ALA A 22 -5.38 0.31 3.88
CA ALA A 22 -6.04 1.61 3.99
C ALA A 22 -5.35 2.55 5.01
N PRO A 23 -5.08 2.13 6.26
CA PRO A 23 -4.39 3.00 7.21
C PRO A 23 -2.93 3.29 6.82
N LEU A 24 -2.21 2.36 6.18
CA LEU A 24 -0.86 2.61 5.67
C LEU A 24 -0.85 3.69 4.59
N ILE A 25 -1.68 3.55 3.56
CA ILE A 25 -1.75 4.51 2.46
C ILE A 25 -2.32 5.86 2.94
N HIS A 26 -3.28 5.85 3.88
CA HIS A 26 -3.73 7.10 4.50
C HIS A 26 -2.59 7.81 5.23
N THR A 27 -1.76 7.08 5.96
CA THR A 27 -0.57 7.66 6.61
C THR A 27 0.39 8.23 5.57
N MET A 28 0.59 7.55 4.43
CA MET A 28 1.38 8.09 3.32
C MET A 28 0.78 9.38 2.76
N LEU A 29 -0.53 9.45 2.58
CA LEU A 29 -1.23 10.65 2.13
C LEU A 29 -0.99 11.80 3.11
N LEU A 30 -1.09 11.58 4.42
CA LEU A 30 -0.81 12.61 5.43
C LEU A 30 0.64 13.08 5.38
N VAL A 31 1.60 12.16 5.18
CA VAL A 31 3.02 12.49 4.99
C VAL A 31 3.19 13.35 3.73
N TRP A 32 2.55 12.99 2.62
CA TRP A 32 2.56 13.79 1.41
C TRP A 32 1.97 15.18 1.64
N THR A 33 0.81 15.28 2.28
CA THR A 33 0.11 16.57 2.47
C THR A 33 0.82 17.50 3.45
N HIS A 34 1.40 16.97 4.53
CA HIS A 34 1.84 17.80 5.67
C HIS A 34 3.34 17.78 5.95
N SER A 35 4.12 16.86 5.36
CA SER A 35 5.56 16.79 5.66
C SER A 35 6.36 17.82 4.88
N LYS A 36 7.08 18.70 5.59
CA LYS A 36 8.01 19.66 4.97
C LYS A 36 9.15 19.01 4.18
N TYR A 37 9.59 17.82 4.60
CA TYR A 37 10.78 17.16 4.03
C TYR A 37 10.44 15.94 3.17
N TYR A 38 9.29 15.30 3.41
CA TYR A 38 8.87 14.10 2.67
C TYR A 38 7.81 14.38 1.59
N HIS A 39 7.30 15.62 1.48
CA HIS A 39 6.51 16.10 0.35
C HIS A 39 7.41 16.40 -0.87
N GLN A 40 8.29 15.47 -1.21
CA GLN A 40 9.10 15.50 -2.42
C GLN A 40 8.88 14.18 -3.17
N ILE A 41 8.78 14.25 -4.50
CA ILE A 41 8.41 13.10 -5.33
C ILE A 41 9.35 11.92 -5.10
N ASP A 42 10.65 12.15 -5.05
CA ASP A 42 11.68 11.13 -4.84
C ASP A 42 11.54 10.45 -3.47
N LYS A 43 11.31 11.24 -2.41
CA LYS A 43 11.15 10.73 -1.04
C LYS A 43 9.88 9.91 -0.90
N TYR A 44 8.77 10.41 -1.45
CA TYR A 44 7.50 9.71 -1.42
C TYR A 44 7.55 8.40 -2.21
N GLN A 45 8.15 8.40 -3.40
CA GLN A 45 8.34 7.20 -4.20
C GLN A 45 9.19 6.15 -3.47
N ASN A 46 10.22 6.56 -2.74
CA ASN A 46 11.02 5.65 -1.93
C ASN A 46 10.21 5.02 -0.80
N LEU A 47 9.35 5.80 -0.10
CA LEU A 47 8.45 5.27 0.92
C LEU A 47 7.42 4.28 0.32
N LEU A 48 6.85 4.61 -0.83
CA LEU A 48 5.88 3.75 -1.51
C LEU A 48 6.55 2.44 -1.96
N ARG A 49 7.79 2.53 -2.46
CA ARG A 49 8.59 1.37 -2.84
C ARG A 49 8.89 0.48 -1.64
N LEU A 50 9.26 1.06 -0.49
CA LEU A 50 9.50 0.31 0.74
C LEU A 50 8.28 -0.53 1.13
N ILE A 51 7.09 0.09 1.14
CA ILE A 51 5.85 -0.61 1.51
C ILE A 51 5.45 -1.64 0.44
N SER A 52 5.57 -1.28 -0.85
CA SER A 52 5.29 -2.21 -1.96
C SER A 52 6.18 -3.45 -1.90
N ASN A 53 7.48 -3.27 -1.65
CA ASN A 53 8.42 -4.37 -1.54
C ASN A 53 8.08 -5.28 -0.36
N GLU A 54 7.69 -4.72 0.78
CA GLU A 54 7.25 -5.53 1.92
C GLU A 54 5.99 -6.33 1.59
N VAL A 55 4.99 -5.73 0.91
CA VAL A 55 3.78 -6.45 0.49
C VAL A 55 4.13 -7.62 -0.45
N VAL A 56 5.03 -7.41 -1.42
CA VAL A 56 5.50 -8.48 -2.32
C VAL A 56 6.21 -9.57 -1.54
N HIS A 57 7.12 -9.21 -0.62
CA HIS A 57 7.83 -10.17 0.21
C HIS A 57 6.87 -10.99 1.10
N ARG A 58 5.83 -10.35 1.66
CA ARG A 58 4.80 -11.07 2.41
C ARG A 58 4.01 -12.03 1.51
N ALA A 59 3.66 -11.59 0.29
CA ALA A 59 2.96 -12.41 -0.69
C ALA A 59 3.80 -13.62 -1.17
N GLU A 60 5.10 -13.45 -1.38
CA GLU A 60 6.03 -14.55 -1.69
C GLU A 60 6.11 -15.55 -0.53
N ALA A 61 6.21 -15.06 0.71
CA ALA A 61 6.22 -15.91 1.90
C ALA A 61 4.92 -16.73 2.08
N MET A 62 3.78 -16.22 1.61
CA MET A 62 2.51 -16.97 1.62
C MET A 62 2.51 -18.16 0.65
N VAL A 63 3.25 -18.05 -0.45
CA VAL A 63 3.36 -19.11 -1.47
C VAL A 63 4.31 -20.21 -1.01
N GLY A 64 5.42 -19.82 -0.37
CA GLY A 64 6.47 -20.75 0.07
C GLY A 64 7.48 -21.07 -1.04
N GLU A 65 8.45 -21.94 -0.73
CA GLU A 65 9.62 -22.18 -1.60
C GLU A 65 9.40 -23.30 -2.63
N ASP A 66 8.54 -24.29 -2.35
CA ASP A 66 8.33 -25.46 -3.21
C ASP A 66 6.92 -25.51 -3.80
N VAL A 67 6.71 -24.70 -4.83
CA VAL A 67 5.42 -24.54 -5.54
C VAL A 67 5.01 -25.79 -6.33
N LEU A 68 5.96 -26.71 -6.59
CA LEU A 68 5.72 -27.89 -7.43
C LEU A 68 5.37 -29.14 -6.61
N HIS A 69 5.69 -29.16 -5.30
CA HIS A 69 5.41 -30.30 -4.43
C HIS A 69 3.91 -30.59 -4.30
N GLU A 70 3.10 -29.56 -4.05
CA GLU A 70 1.64 -29.66 -3.91
C GLU A 70 0.94 -28.65 -4.83
N PRO A 71 0.71 -29.00 -6.11
CA PRO A 71 0.26 -28.04 -7.12
C PRO A 71 -1.10 -27.38 -6.83
N LEU A 72 -2.05 -28.12 -6.24
CA LEU A 72 -3.39 -27.60 -5.94
C LEU A 72 -3.38 -26.60 -4.78
N ASP A 73 -2.61 -26.89 -3.74
CA ASP A 73 -2.43 -25.98 -2.61
C ASP A 73 -1.64 -24.75 -3.03
N SER A 74 -0.55 -24.95 -3.78
CA SER A 74 0.28 -23.89 -4.35
C SER A 74 -0.52 -22.95 -5.26
N TYR A 75 -1.40 -23.49 -6.11
CA TYR A 75 -2.33 -22.70 -6.91
C TYR A 75 -3.23 -21.81 -6.03
N THR A 76 -3.72 -22.35 -4.93
CA THR A 76 -4.60 -21.63 -4.01
C THR A 76 -3.84 -20.51 -3.29
N LYS A 77 -2.63 -20.79 -2.80
CA LYS A 77 -1.73 -19.80 -2.19
C LYS A 77 -1.33 -18.69 -3.16
N LEU A 78 -0.98 -19.03 -4.40
CA LEU A 78 -0.67 -18.06 -5.47
C LEU A 78 -1.85 -17.14 -5.74
N LYS A 79 -3.07 -17.70 -5.83
CA LYS A 79 -4.29 -16.90 -6.05
C LYS A 79 -4.53 -15.93 -4.89
N GLU A 80 -4.30 -16.36 -3.66
CA GLU A 80 -4.44 -15.51 -2.48
C GLU A 80 -3.37 -14.41 -2.43
N ALA A 81 -2.11 -14.75 -2.70
CA ALA A 81 -1.00 -13.79 -2.81
C ALA A 81 -1.28 -12.71 -3.88
N LEU A 82 -1.77 -13.11 -5.06
CA LEU A 82 -2.18 -12.16 -6.11
C LEU A 82 -3.32 -11.25 -5.66
N ARG A 83 -4.30 -11.76 -4.91
CA ARG A 83 -5.40 -10.95 -4.36
C ARG A 83 -4.88 -9.92 -3.36
N VAL A 84 -3.95 -10.29 -2.50
CA VAL A 84 -3.31 -9.37 -1.55
C VAL A 84 -2.60 -8.23 -2.29
N CYS A 85 -1.76 -8.56 -3.28
CA CYS A 85 -1.07 -7.56 -4.10
C CYS A 85 -2.06 -6.65 -4.86
N ALA A 86 -3.12 -7.22 -5.43
CA ALA A 86 -4.16 -6.47 -6.12
C ALA A 86 -4.93 -5.54 -5.17
N ALA A 87 -5.25 -6.00 -3.96
CA ALA A 87 -5.92 -5.19 -2.94
C ALA A 87 -5.05 -4.01 -2.49
N PHE A 88 -3.74 -4.21 -2.32
CA PHE A 88 -2.81 -3.10 -2.02
C PHE A 88 -2.78 -2.08 -3.16
N ARG A 89 -2.63 -2.54 -4.41
CA ARG A 89 -2.63 -1.67 -5.59
C ARG A 89 -3.94 -0.88 -5.70
N GLY A 90 -5.09 -1.54 -5.56
CA GLY A 90 -6.40 -0.89 -5.59
C GLY A 90 -6.53 0.18 -4.52
N THR A 91 -6.15 -0.15 -3.29
CA THR A 91 -6.16 0.80 -2.17
C THR A 91 -5.28 2.03 -2.46
N TYR A 92 -4.08 1.84 -3.02
CA TYR A 92 -3.23 2.96 -3.41
C TYR A 92 -3.89 3.85 -4.47
N LEU A 93 -4.48 3.26 -5.51
CA LEU A 93 -5.13 4.01 -6.59
C LEU A 93 -6.31 4.83 -6.07
N ASP A 94 -7.15 4.26 -5.20
CA ASP A 94 -8.28 4.97 -4.59
C ASP A 94 -7.83 6.22 -3.81
N TYR A 95 -6.71 6.13 -3.08
CA TYR A 95 -6.17 7.25 -2.32
C TYR A 95 -5.44 8.27 -3.18
N ARG A 96 -4.77 7.82 -4.25
CA ARG A 96 -4.18 8.72 -5.24
C ARG A 96 -5.26 9.56 -5.90
N ASP A 97 -6.37 8.95 -6.31
CA ASP A 97 -7.46 9.64 -6.97
C ASP A 97 -8.11 10.66 -6.01
N LYS A 98 -8.31 10.30 -4.72
CA LYS A 98 -8.71 11.27 -3.67
C LYS A 98 -7.72 12.44 -3.53
N ALA A 99 -6.42 12.17 -3.60
CA ALA A 99 -5.39 13.21 -3.48
C ALA A 99 -5.41 14.17 -4.69
N LEU A 100 -5.69 13.66 -5.88
CA LEU A 100 -5.87 14.47 -7.09
C LEU A 100 -7.09 15.38 -6.95
N ASP A 101 -8.23 14.86 -6.51
CA ASP A 101 -9.45 15.64 -6.28
C ASP A 101 -9.22 16.77 -5.26
N ILE A 102 -8.49 16.50 -4.17
CA ILE A 102 -8.13 17.52 -3.17
C ILE A 102 -7.24 18.60 -3.79
N ASN A 103 -6.25 18.21 -4.59
CA ASN A 103 -5.36 19.16 -5.24
C ASN A 103 -6.09 20.03 -6.27
N GLU A 104 -7.06 19.48 -7.00
CA GLU A 104 -7.88 20.24 -7.94
C GLU A 104 -8.77 21.26 -7.24
N LYS A 105 -9.46 20.87 -6.15
CA LYS A 105 -10.26 21.78 -5.33
C LYS A 105 -9.43 22.93 -4.76
N ASN A 106 -8.27 22.62 -4.20
CA ASN A 106 -7.36 23.64 -3.67
C ASN A 106 -6.95 24.63 -4.77
N LYS A 107 -6.65 24.17 -5.99
CA LYS A 107 -6.33 25.06 -7.12
C LYS A 107 -7.49 25.99 -7.49
N GLN A 108 -8.71 25.48 -7.51
CA GLN A 108 -9.92 26.27 -7.81
C GLN A 108 -10.16 27.35 -6.75
N GLU A 109 -10.13 26.98 -5.46
CA GLU A 109 -10.31 27.92 -4.36
C GLU A 109 -9.25 29.04 -4.33
N HIS A 110 -8.02 28.73 -4.72
CA HIS A 110 -6.95 29.73 -4.81
C HIS A 110 -7.09 30.64 -6.05
N ALA A 111 -7.64 30.13 -7.15
CA ALA A 111 -7.88 30.93 -8.36
C ALA A 111 -9.06 31.90 -8.20
N GLU A 112 -10.09 31.54 -7.43
CA GLU A 112 -11.27 32.40 -7.15
C GLU A 112 -10.97 33.54 -6.15
N LYS A 113 -9.87 33.44 -5.41
CA LYS A 113 -9.44 34.46 -4.42
C LYS A 113 -8.48 35.50 -4.98
N LEU A 114 -8.11 35.39 -6.27
CA LEU A 114 -7.18 36.28 -6.97
C LEU A 114 -7.95 37.26 -7.88
#